data_AF-A0A836BP56-F1
#
_entry.id   AF-A0A836BP56-F1
#
_cell.length_a   1.000
_cell.length_b   1.000
_cell.length_c   1.000
_cell.angle_alpha   90.00
_cell.angle_beta   90.00
_cell.angle_gamma   90.00
#
_symmetry.space_group_name_H-M   'P 1'
#
loop_
_entity.id
_entity.type
_entity.pdbx_description
1 polymer ?
#
loop_
_entity_poly.entity_id
_entity_poly.type
_entity_poly.pdbx_seq_one_letter_code
_entity_poly.pdbx_strand_id
1 'polypeptide(L)'
;MAMLQRQAVGLQAPKRSVLRAPISRTRAVSVRADGAQIQVDVDKPLGLKLDQSTATGGGLVVKAASGNAAKAGIKAGDTIIYTSSFFGDELWPADKLSFTNNAVANCPSPITLIYVPGENTKVNVKRLPKKPAPKRFGRKLTPAEKALASHICVDCGYIYCDSEPFEETAANYRCPQCNAPKRRFVAYNSDTGKTTGVAEGTAGTIATVVGGLLGIAVLAYLAASV
;
A
#
# COMPACT_ATOMS: atom_id res chain seq x y z
N MET A 1 40.70 -57.22 -39.08
CA MET A 1 39.29 -57.06 -38.69
C MET A 1 39.24 -56.49 -37.28
N ALA A 2 39.03 -55.19 -37.13
CA ALA A 2 38.71 -54.54 -35.86
C ALA A 2 37.93 -53.26 -36.19
N MET A 3 36.60 -53.37 -36.22
CA MET A 3 35.71 -52.23 -36.40
C MET A 3 35.67 -51.43 -35.09
N LEU A 4 36.29 -50.24 -35.09
CA LEU A 4 36.08 -49.26 -34.04
C LEU A 4 34.72 -48.56 -34.23
N GLN A 5 33.80 -48.88 -33.34
CA GLN A 5 32.46 -48.35 -33.23
C GLN A 5 32.50 -46.91 -32.70
N ARG A 6 32.15 -45.94 -33.55
CA ARG A 6 31.95 -44.53 -33.14
C ARG A 6 30.69 -44.43 -32.27
N GLN A 7 30.84 -44.06 -31.01
CA GLN A 7 29.73 -43.70 -30.12
C GLN A 7 29.24 -42.28 -30.44
N ALA A 8 27.94 -42.13 -30.68
CA ALA A 8 27.27 -40.85 -30.89
C ALA A 8 26.94 -40.21 -29.53
N VAL A 9 27.44 -39.00 -29.29
CA VAL A 9 27.09 -38.19 -28.10
C VAL A 9 25.75 -37.52 -28.37
N GLY A 10 24.69 -38.00 -27.73
CA GLY A 10 23.37 -37.38 -27.77
C GLY A 10 23.31 -36.15 -26.87
N LEU A 11 23.16 -34.96 -27.46
CA LEU A 11 22.82 -33.74 -26.72
C LEU A 11 21.37 -33.82 -26.23
N GLN A 12 21.18 -33.88 -24.91
CA GLN A 12 19.87 -33.68 -24.28
C GLN A 12 19.57 -32.18 -24.16
N ALA A 13 18.43 -31.76 -24.71
CA ALA A 13 17.92 -30.40 -24.59
C ALA A 13 17.55 -30.07 -23.12
N PRO A 14 17.83 -28.84 -22.63
CA PRO A 14 17.48 -28.47 -21.26
C PRO A 14 15.96 -28.39 -21.11
N LYS A 15 15.42 -29.16 -20.16
CA LYS A 15 14.02 -29.05 -19.73
C LYS A 15 13.81 -27.65 -19.14
N ARG A 16 13.16 -26.76 -19.89
CA ARG A 16 12.66 -25.48 -19.39
C ARG A 16 11.73 -25.76 -18.21
N SER A 17 12.20 -25.45 -17.00
CA SER A 17 11.35 -25.38 -15.82
C SER A 17 10.34 -24.26 -16.05
N VAL A 18 9.07 -24.63 -16.23
CA VAL A 18 7.98 -23.67 -16.22
C VAL A 18 7.88 -23.18 -14.77
N LEU A 19 8.53 -22.06 -14.47
CA LEU A 19 8.32 -21.32 -13.24
C LEU A 19 6.85 -20.90 -13.20
N ARG A 20 6.07 -21.66 -12.43
CA ARG A 20 4.67 -21.37 -12.15
C ARG A 20 4.66 -20.05 -11.38
N ALA A 21 4.16 -18.99 -12.02
CA ALA A 21 3.99 -17.69 -11.38
C ALA A 21 3.24 -17.87 -10.05
N PRO A 22 3.65 -17.17 -8.97
CA PRO A 22 2.97 -17.28 -7.69
C PRO A 22 1.54 -16.78 -7.86
N ILE A 23 0.59 -17.71 -7.74
CA ILE A 23 -0.84 -17.45 -7.61
C ILE A 23 -0.99 -16.50 -6.43
N SER A 24 -1.35 -15.24 -6.71
CA SER A 24 -1.75 -14.28 -5.70
C SER A 24 -2.84 -14.93 -4.85
N ARG A 25 -2.49 -15.28 -3.60
CA ARG A 25 -3.46 -15.78 -2.64
C ARG A 25 -4.29 -14.58 -2.22
N THR A 26 -5.42 -14.38 -2.89
CA THR A 26 -6.52 -13.58 -2.36
C THR A 26 -6.81 -14.09 -0.96
N ARG A 27 -6.42 -13.32 0.06
CA ARG A 27 -6.90 -13.52 1.43
C ARG A 27 -8.37 -13.11 1.46
N ALA A 28 -9.25 -14.02 1.03
CA ALA A 28 -10.66 -13.92 1.31
C ALA A 28 -10.85 -14.15 2.82
N VAL A 29 -11.19 -13.10 3.57
CA VAL A 29 -11.52 -13.21 5.00
C VAL A 29 -13.04 -13.19 5.16
N SER A 30 -13.57 -14.39 5.42
CA SER A 30 -14.84 -14.81 6.03
C SER A 30 -16.14 -14.02 5.77
N VAL A 31 -17.11 -14.74 5.17
CA VAL A 31 -18.52 -14.40 4.94
C VAL A 31 -19.40 -14.62 6.19
N ARG A 32 -20.40 -13.77 6.41
CA ARG A 32 -21.71 -14.13 7.03
C ARG A 32 -22.83 -13.51 6.21
N ALA A 33 -23.82 -14.31 5.80
CA ALA A 33 -24.89 -13.97 4.85
C ALA A 33 -25.86 -12.86 5.33
N ASP A 34 -26.47 -12.17 4.37
CA ASP A 34 -27.45 -11.07 4.44
C ASP A 34 -27.04 -9.80 5.18
N GLY A 35 -26.62 -8.77 4.43
CA GLY A 35 -25.95 -7.59 4.99
C GLY A 35 -24.46 -7.81 5.25
N ALA A 36 -23.91 -8.89 4.66
CA ALA A 36 -22.51 -9.27 4.69
C ALA A 36 -21.61 -8.10 4.24
N GLN A 37 -20.90 -7.48 5.18
CA GLN A 37 -19.82 -6.56 4.85
C GLN A 37 -18.60 -7.42 4.52
N ILE A 38 -18.20 -7.44 3.25
CA ILE A 38 -17.04 -8.19 2.78
C ILE A 38 -15.88 -7.21 2.64
N GLN A 39 -14.81 -7.45 3.39
CA GLN A 39 -13.58 -6.69 3.28
C GLN A 39 -12.61 -7.38 2.32
N VAL A 40 -12.09 -6.62 1.36
CA VAL A 40 -11.12 -7.10 0.38
C VAL A 40 -9.98 -6.11 0.22
N ASP A 41 -8.76 -6.63 0.13
CA ASP A 41 -7.57 -5.86 -0.21
C ASP A 41 -7.25 -6.07 -1.70
N VAL A 42 -7.20 -4.97 -2.45
CA VAL A 42 -7.02 -5.01 -3.91
C VAL A 42 -5.77 -4.21 -4.29
N ASP A 43 -4.86 -4.87 -5.01
CA ASP A 43 -3.68 -4.19 -5.55
C ASP A 43 -4.01 -3.33 -6.76
N LYS A 44 -3.30 -2.20 -6.90
CA LYS A 44 -3.31 -1.42 -8.13
C LYS A 44 -2.62 -2.19 -9.27
N PRO A 45 -3.11 -2.09 -10.52
CA PRO A 45 -4.30 -1.36 -10.97
C PRO A 45 -5.60 -2.07 -10.55
N LEU A 46 -6.57 -1.33 -9.98
CA LEU A 46 -7.78 -1.95 -9.42
C LEU A 46 -8.68 -2.57 -10.49
N GLY A 47 -8.96 -1.84 -11.57
CA GLY A 47 -9.96 -2.24 -12.58
C GLY A 47 -11.41 -2.08 -12.10
N LEU A 48 -11.69 -1.12 -11.22
CA LEU A 48 -13.01 -0.86 -10.64
C LEU A 48 -13.64 0.41 -11.24
N LYS A 49 -14.92 0.33 -11.65
CA LYS A 49 -15.75 1.48 -12.05
C LYS A 49 -16.95 1.58 -11.10
N LEU A 50 -17.11 2.76 -10.50
CA LEU A 50 -18.16 3.04 -9.52
C LEU A 50 -19.14 4.07 -10.07
N ASP A 51 -20.42 3.94 -9.69
CA ASP A 51 -21.48 4.93 -9.89
C ASP A 51 -22.10 5.28 -8.53
N GLN A 52 -22.72 6.46 -8.43
CA GLN A 52 -23.42 6.88 -7.22
C GLN A 52 -24.66 6.00 -6.99
N SER A 53 -24.79 5.39 -5.80
CA SER A 53 -25.97 4.59 -5.48
C SER A 53 -27.21 5.47 -5.28
N THR A 54 -28.35 5.04 -5.83
CA THR A 54 -29.68 5.61 -5.59
C THR A 54 -30.45 4.88 -4.49
N ALA A 55 -29.89 3.80 -3.94
CA ALA A 55 -30.54 2.99 -2.91
C ALA A 55 -30.69 3.76 -1.59
N THR A 56 -31.67 3.38 -0.76
CA THR A 56 -31.95 4.02 0.54
C THR A 56 -30.74 4.00 1.49
N GLY A 57 -29.91 2.96 1.44
CA GLY A 57 -28.67 2.87 2.23
C GLY A 57 -27.53 3.76 1.69
N GLY A 58 -27.63 4.24 0.45
CA GLY A 58 -26.55 4.95 -0.22
C GLY A 58 -25.33 4.08 -0.47
N GLY A 59 -24.17 4.72 -0.67
CA GLY A 59 -22.94 4.05 -1.07
C GLY A 59 -22.60 4.26 -2.54
N LEU A 60 -21.65 3.49 -3.06
CA LEU A 60 -21.28 3.49 -4.47
C LEU A 60 -21.49 2.12 -5.08
N VAL A 61 -22.30 2.06 -6.14
CA VAL A 61 -22.56 0.80 -6.85
C VAL A 61 -21.41 0.53 -7.81
N VAL A 62 -20.95 -0.72 -7.84
CA VAL A 62 -19.97 -1.19 -8.80
C VAL A 62 -20.65 -1.32 -10.16
N LYS A 63 -20.32 -0.42 -11.09
CA LYS A 63 -20.77 -0.48 -12.48
C LYS A 63 -20.07 -1.59 -13.23
N ALA A 64 -18.77 -1.73 -13.00
CA ALA A 64 -17.95 -2.79 -13.57
C ALA A 64 -16.76 -3.10 -12.68
N ALA A 65 -16.41 -4.38 -12.59
CA ALA A 65 -15.17 -4.85 -11.98
C ALA A 65 -14.39 -5.69 -12.99
N SER A 66 -13.10 -5.45 -13.08
CA SER A 66 -12.16 -6.11 -13.98
C SER A 66 -10.80 -6.24 -13.30
N GLY A 67 -9.88 -7.02 -13.88
CA GLY A 67 -8.52 -7.13 -13.36
C GLY A 67 -8.46 -7.59 -11.90
N ASN A 68 -7.76 -6.84 -11.05
CA ASN A 68 -7.53 -7.22 -9.65
C ASN A 68 -8.80 -7.11 -8.80
N ALA A 69 -9.70 -6.16 -9.07
CA ALA A 69 -10.97 -6.02 -8.36
C ALA A 69 -11.89 -7.24 -8.62
N ALA A 70 -11.96 -7.70 -9.88
CA ALA A 70 -12.71 -8.91 -10.22
C ALA A 70 -12.09 -10.17 -9.58
N LYS A 71 -10.76 -10.29 -9.57
CA LYS A 71 -10.05 -11.38 -8.89
C LYS A 71 -10.28 -11.39 -7.37
N ALA A 72 -10.49 -10.22 -6.78
CA ALA A 72 -10.85 -10.06 -5.37
C ALA A 72 -12.33 -10.41 -5.06
N GLY A 73 -13.12 -10.77 -6.09
CA GLY A 73 -14.51 -11.21 -5.94
C GLY A 73 -15.54 -10.08 -6.01
N ILE A 74 -15.13 -8.84 -6.29
CA ILE A 74 -16.05 -7.72 -6.52
C ILE A 74 -16.72 -7.91 -7.88
N LYS A 75 -18.05 -7.79 -7.93
CA LYS A 75 -18.85 -7.90 -9.16
C LYS A 75 -19.70 -6.65 -9.38
N ALA A 76 -20.17 -6.49 -10.62
CA ALA A 76 -21.13 -5.44 -10.95
C ALA A 76 -22.42 -5.62 -10.12
N GLY A 77 -22.98 -4.51 -9.64
CA GLY A 77 -24.15 -4.49 -8.78
C GLY A 77 -23.86 -4.55 -7.27
N ASP A 78 -22.62 -4.83 -6.85
CA ASP A 78 -22.23 -4.72 -5.44
C ASP A 78 -22.15 -3.26 -5.00
N THR A 79 -22.40 -2.98 -3.71
CA THR A 79 -22.31 -1.63 -3.17
C THR A 79 -21.09 -1.49 -2.27
N ILE A 80 -20.14 -0.64 -2.65
CA ILE A 80 -19.02 -0.22 -1.80
C ILE A 80 -19.56 0.71 -0.71
N ILE A 81 -19.25 0.38 0.55
CA ILE A 81 -19.67 1.16 1.73
C ILE A 81 -18.49 1.80 2.46
N TYR A 82 -17.29 1.23 2.35
CA TYR A 82 -16.04 1.86 2.80
C TYR A 82 -14.94 1.73 1.76
N THR A 83 -14.08 2.73 1.75
CA THR A 83 -12.85 2.75 0.96
C THR A 83 -11.67 3.17 1.82
N SER A 84 -10.49 2.66 1.47
CA SER A 84 -9.22 3.13 2.01
C SER A 84 -8.99 4.60 1.67
N SER A 85 -8.68 5.40 2.69
CA SER A 85 -8.29 6.80 2.50
C SER A 85 -6.83 6.92 2.06
N PHE A 86 -6.49 7.89 1.22
CA PHE A 86 -5.09 8.27 0.99
C PHE A 86 -4.49 9.05 2.18
N PHE A 87 -5.34 9.52 3.10
CA PHE A 87 -4.99 10.29 4.27
C PHE A 87 -5.34 9.52 5.55
N GLY A 88 -4.32 9.17 6.33
CA GLY A 88 -4.45 8.40 7.57
C GLY A 88 -4.68 6.90 7.35
N ASP A 89 -4.47 6.13 8.41
CA ASP A 89 -4.77 4.70 8.47
C ASP A 89 -6.26 4.48 8.79
N GLU A 90 -7.14 5.02 7.96
CA GLU A 90 -8.59 4.96 8.15
C GLU A 90 -9.32 4.47 6.89
N LEU A 91 -10.40 3.72 7.11
CA LEU A 91 -11.44 3.45 6.12
C LEU A 91 -12.51 4.54 6.24
N TRP A 92 -12.75 5.22 5.12
CA TRP A 92 -13.75 6.28 5.03
C TRP A 92 -15.02 5.74 4.37
N PRO A 93 -16.21 6.20 4.79
CA PRO A 93 -17.45 5.86 4.12
C PRO A 93 -17.41 6.22 2.63
N ALA A 94 -17.88 5.33 1.77
CA ALA A 94 -17.95 5.55 0.33
C ALA A 94 -19.26 6.28 -0.02
N ASP A 95 -19.41 7.53 0.38
CA ASP A 95 -20.66 8.29 0.24
C ASP A 95 -20.76 9.07 -1.09
N LYS A 96 -19.66 9.67 -1.55
CA LYS A 96 -19.59 10.53 -2.73
C LYS A 96 -18.63 9.96 -3.76
N LEU A 97 -19.12 9.78 -4.99
CA LEU A 97 -18.36 9.19 -6.08
C LEU A 97 -17.04 9.93 -6.38
N SER A 98 -17.08 11.25 -6.49
CA SER A 98 -15.90 12.07 -6.79
C SER A 98 -14.82 11.94 -5.70
N PHE A 99 -15.25 11.94 -4.45
CA PHE A 99 -14.36 11.80 -3.31
C PHE A 99 -13.73 10.40 -3.26
N THR A 100 -14.53 9.35 -3.38
CA THR A 100 -14.01 7.97 -3.39
C THR A 100 -13.12 7.69 -4.59
N ASN A 101 -13.44 8.17 -5.79
CA ASN A 101 -12.57 8.00 -6.96
C ASN A 101 -11.22 8.68 -6.74
N ASN A 102 -11.20 9.90 -6.20
CA ASN A 102 -9.96 10.59 -5.86
C ASN A 102 -9.17 9.84 -4.78
N ALA A 103 -9.85 9.31 -3.77
CA ALA A 103 -9.21 8.58 -2.69
C ALA A 103 -8.58 7.26 -3.17
N VAL A 104 -9.32 6.47 -3.94
CA VAL A 104 -8.86 5.20 -4.52
C VAL A 104 -7.73 5.44 -5.53
N ALA A 105 -7.81 6.50 -6.33
CA ALA A 105 -6.77 6.84 -7.30
C ALA A 105 -5.44 7.19 -6.62
N ASN A 106 -5.47 7.90 -5.49
CA ASN A 106 -4.25 8.38 -4.82
C ASN A 106 -3.80 7.51 -3.63
N CYS A 107 -4.63 6.60 -3.13
CA CYS A 107 -4.25 5.70 -2.04
C CYS A 107 -3.14 4.74 -2.50
N PRO A 108 -2.04 4.56 -1.75
CA PRO A 108 -1.01 3.57 -2.09
C PRO A 108 -1.61 2.15 -2.10
N SER A 109 -1.02 1.26 -2.88
CA SER A 109 -1.42 -0.16 -2.94
C SER A 109 -0.95 -0.90 -1.69
N PRO A 110 -1.72 -1.84 -1.11
CA PRO A 110 -3.07 -2.27 -1.50
C PRO A 110 -4.17 -1.37 -0.95
N ILE A 111 -5.31 -1.35 -1.65
CA ILE A 111 -6.51 -0.60 -1.26
C ILE A 111 -7.50 -1.57 -0.62
N THR A 112 -7.82 -1.34 0.65
CA THR A 112 -8.89 -2.05 1.34
C THR A 112 -10.24 -1.44 0.99
N LEU A 113 -11.16 -2.25 0.49
CA LEU A 113 -12.56 -1.91 0.24
C LEU A 113 -13.44 -2.78 1.12
N ILE A 114 -14.54 -2.21 1.62
CA ILE A 114 -15.62 -3.00 2.23
C ILE A 114 -16.87 -2.78 1.38
N TYR A 115 -17.46 -3.88 0.94
CA TYR A 115 -18.66 -3.87 0.13
C TYR A 115 -19.75 -4.76 0.70
N VAL A 116 -20.99 -4.45 0.32
CA VAL A 116 -22.15 -5.28 0.56
C VAL A 116 -22.55 -5.89 -0.80
N PRO A 117 -22.72 -7.22 -0.89
CA PRO A 117 -23.21 -7.84 -2.11
C PRO A 117 -24.57 -7.29 -2.52
N GLY A 118 -24.71 -6.89 -3.79
CA GLY A 118 -25.95 -6.33 -4.32
C GLY A 118 -26.28 -4.90 -3.83
N GLU A 119 -27.56 -4.55 -3.96
CA GLU A 119 -28.08 -3.24 -3.61
C GLU A 119 -28.14 -3.02 -2.08
N ASN A 120 -27.61 -1.90 -1.63
CA ASN A 120 -27.55 -1.58 -0.21
C ASN A 120 -28.82 -0.86 0.29
N THR A 121 -29.69 -1.60 0.98
CA THR A 121 -30.88 -1.05 1.64
C THR A 121 -30.76 -0.97 3.17
N LYS A 122 -29.79 -1.68 3.75
CA LYS A 122 -29.69 -1.88 5.21
C LYS A 122 -28.65 -0.99 5.88
N VAL A 123 -27.56 -0.63 5.19
CA VAL A 123 -26.44 0.13 5.77
C VAL A 123 -26.54 1.60 5.33
N ASN A 124 -26.78 2.53 6.25
CA ASN A 124 -26.79 3.95 5.92
C ASN A 124 -25.37 4.51 5.83
N VAL A 125 -24.81 4.59 4.62
CA VAL A 125 -23.40 4.96 4.38
C VAL A 125 -23.09 6.39 4.85
N LYS A 126 -24.04 7.32 4.76
CA LYS A 126 -23.84 8.72 5.17
C LYS A 126 -23.61 8.89 6.67
N ARG A 127 -24.08 7.94 7.49
CA ARG A 127 -23.97 7.97 8.95
C ARG A 127 -22.92 7.00 9.49
N LEU A 128 -22.15 6.36 8.61
CA LEU A 128 -21.10 5.45 9.03
C LEU A 128 -19.93 6.24 9.64
N PRO A 129 -19.46 5.87 10.85
CA PRO A 129 -18.25 6.45 11.40
C PRO A 129 -17.03 5.96 10.61
N LYS A 130 -15.96 6.74 10.63
CA LYS A 130 -14.66 6.27 10.14
C LYS A 130 -14.20 5.09 10.99
N LYS A 131 -13.54 4.12 10.36
CA LYS A 131 -12.98 2.94 11.03
C LYS A 131 -11.48 2.91 10.86
N PRO A 132 -10.72 2.36 11.83
CA PRO A 132 -9.30 2.14 11.64
C PRO A 132 -9.09 1.20 10.43
N ALA A 133 -8.19 1.59 9.53
CA ALA A 133 -7.80 0.74 8.43
C ALA A 133 -6.98 -0.44 8.94
N PRO A 134 -7.00 -1.58 8.22
CA PRO A 134 -5.94 -2.55 8.37
C PRO A 134 -4.59 -1.84 8.24
N LYS A 135 -3.67 -2.15 9.16
CA LYS A 135 -2.34 -1.55 9.15
C LYS A 135 -1.70 -1.81 7.78
N ARG A 136 -1.50 -0.74 7.01
CA ARG A 136 -0.86 -0.79 5.69
C ARG A 136 0.64 -1.01 5.83
N PHE A 137 1.23 -0.38 6.85
CA PHE A 137 2.55 -0.71 7.34
C PHE A 137 2.54 -2.09 7.97
N GLY A 138 3.44 -2.95 7.49
CA GLY A 138 3.45 -4.35 7.86
C GLY A 138 2.47 -5.21 7.07
N ARG A 139 2.35 -4.98 5.74
CA ARG A 139 2.20 -6.13 4.82
C ARG A 139 3.11 -7.21 5.39
N LYS A 140 2.58 -8.39 5.73
CA LYS A 140 3.43 -9.49 6.17
C LYS A 140 4.39 -9.74 5.02
N LEU A 141 5.61 -9.21 5.16
CA LEU A 141 6.65 -9.43 4.19
C LEU A 141 6.76 -10.93 4.03
N THR A 142 6.87 -11.39 2.79
CA THR A 142 7.23 -12.79 2.60
C THR A 142 8.55 -13.04 3.34
N PRO A 143 8.84 -14.28 3.79
CA PRO A 143 10.10 -14.55 4.49
C PRO A 143 11.34 -14.05 3.72
N ALA A 144 11.29 -14.12 2.37
CA ALA A 144 12.32 -13.59 1.50
C ALA A 144 12.44 -12.05 1.55
N GLU A 145 11.32 -11.33 1.42
CA GLU A 145 11.34 -9.86 1.50
C GLU A 145 11.69 -9.37 2.90
N LYS A 146 11.29 -10.10 3.94
CA LYS A 146 11.63 -9.76 5.33
C LYS A 146 13.13 -9.82 5.59
N ALA A 147 13.83 -10.75 4.93
CA ALA A 147 15.27 -10.87 5.00
C ALA A 147 16.01 -9.75 4.25
N LEU A 148 15.37 -9.12 3.26
CA LEU A 148 15.93 -8.01 2.48
C LEU A 148 15.50 -6.62 2.98
N ALA A 149 14.46 -6.57 3.83
CA ALA A 149 13.91 -5.34 4.37
C ALA A 149 14.92 -4.58 5.23
N SER A 150 15.47 -3.51 4.68
CA SER A 150 16.54 -2.73 5.32
C SER A 150 16.18 -1.27 5.57
N HIS A 151 15.39 -0.65 4.70
CA HIS A 151 15.06 0.77 4.77
C HIS A 151 13.59 1.03 4.54
N ILE A 152 13.07 2.11 5.12
CA ILE A 152 11.69 2.54 4.94
C ILE A 152 11.60 4.01 4.56
N CYS A 153 10.72 4.32 3.61
CA CYS A 153 10.44 5.69 3.20
C CYS A 153 9.58 6.39 4.25
N VAL A 154 10.08 7.49 4.81
CA VAL A 154 9.35 8.27 5.85
C VAL A 154 8.11 8.96 5.29
N ASP A 155 8.05 9.23 3.97
CA ASP A 155 6.93 9.94 3.35
C ASP A 155 5.70 9.04 3.10
N CYS A 156 5.92 7.76 2.78
CA CYS A 156 4.83 6.89 2.33
C CYS A 156 4.86 5.46 2.90
N GLY A 157 5.92 5.08 3.62
CA GLY A 157 6.02 3.76 4.22
C GLY A 157 6.50 2.63 3.34
N TYR A 158 6.96 2.91 2.13
CA TYR A 158 7.56 1.89 1.27
C TYR A 158 8.78 1.27 1.97
N ILE A 159 8.76 -0.05 2.16
CA ILE A 159 9.88 -0.82 2.71
C ILE A 159 10.71 -1.33 1.54
N TYR A 160 11.97 -0.94 1.51
CA TYR A 160 12.94 -1.38 0.53
C TYR A 160 13.33 -2.84 0.80
N CYS A 161 13.03 -3.72 -0.15
CA CYS A 161 13.21 -5.17 -0.03
C CYS A 161 13.93 -5.77 -1.25
N ASP A 162 14.65 -4.95 -2.01
CA ASP A 162 15.34 -5.41 -3.22
C ASP A 162 16.62 -6.17 -2.86
N SER A 163 17.14 -6.95 -3.81
CA SER A 163 18.35 -7.75 -3.61
C SER A 163 19.63 -6.90 -3.52
N GLU A 164 19.64 -5.73 -4.16
CA GLU A 164 20.71 -4.76 -4.05
C GLU A 164 20.63 -4.09 -2.67
N PRO A 165 21.71 -4.00 -1.89
CA PRO A 165 21.70 -3.25 -0.64
C PRO A 165 21.30 -1.79 -0.86
N PHE A 166 20.49 -1.23 0.05
CA PHE A 166 19.99 0.15 -0.10
C PHE A 166 21.11 1.19 -0.25
N GLU A 167 22.25 0.98 0.40
CA GLU A 167 23.40 1.88 0.30
C GLU A 167 24.01 1.91 -1.10
N GLU A 168 24.00 0.77 -1.79
CA GLU A 168 24.57 0.60 -3.13
C GLU A 168 23.67 1.20 -4.23
N THR A 169 22.38 1.40 -3.94
CA THR A 169 21.45 2.03 -4.88
C THR A 169 21.96 3.39 -5.34
N ALA A 170 21.69 3.72 -6.60
CA ALA A 170 22.12 4.98 -7.19
C ALA A 170 21.71 6.21 -6.36
N ALA A 171 22.55 7.26 -6.34
CA ALA A 171 22.28 8.48 -5.56
C ALA A 171 20.95 9.17 -5.97
N ASN A 172 20.51 8.98 -7.21
CA ASN A 172 19.24 9.47 -7.73
C ASN A 172 18.06 8.51 -7.49
N TYR A 173 18.22 7.45 -6.69
CA TYR A 173 17.13 6.54 -6.34
C TYR A 173 15.90 7.32 -5.85
N ARG A 174 14.73 6.85 -6.29
CA ARG A 174 13.42 7.43 -5.98
C ARG A 174 12.52 6.34 -5.44
N CYS A 175 11.77 6.68 -4.40
CA CYS A 175 10.75 5.80 -3.85
C CYS A 175 9.75 5.42 -4.95
N PRO A 176 9.57 4.12 -5.26
CA PRO A 176 8.63 3.67 -6.30
C PRO A 176 7.16 4.01 -5.99
N GLN A 177 6.83 4.28 -4.72
CA GLN A 177 5.47 4.57 -4.28
C GLN A 177 5.12 6.06 -4.31
N CYS A 178 6.05 6.94 -3.93
CA CYS A 178 5.75 8.37 -3.76
C CYS A 178 6.76 9.31 -4.44
N ASN A 179 7.72 8.78 -5.19
CA ASN A 179 8.80 9.55 -5.83
C ASN A 179 9.68 10.38 -4.87
N ALA A 180 9.66 10.06 -3.57
CA ALA A 180 10.55 10.69 -2.60
C ALA A 180 12.02 10.37 -2.90
N PRO A 181 12.95 11.32 -2.67
CA PRO A 181 14.38 11.10 -2.88
C PRO A 181 14.96 10.11 -1.86
N LYS A 182 16.07 9.44 -2.22
CA LYS A 182 16.82 8.47 -1.38
C LYS A 182 17.03 8.95 0.07
N ARG A 183 17.32 10.23 0.28
CA ARG A 183 17.52 10.88 1.60
C ARG A 183 16.33 10.81 2.57
N ARG A 184 15.14 10.48 2.09
CA ARG A 184 13.90 10.33 2.89
C ARG A 184 13.72 8.91 3.44
N PHE A 185 14.66 8.02 3.17
CA PHE A 185 14.66 6.67 3.73
C PHE A 185 15.44 6.65 5.03
N VAL A 186 14.97 5.82 5.97
CA VAL A 186 15.65 5.55 7.25
C VAL A 186 15.78 4.05 7.43
N ALA A 187 16.79 3.62 8.19
CA ALA A 187 17.00 2.21 8.48
C ALA A 187 15.77 1.65 9.21
N TYR A 188 15.37 0.45 8.80
CA TYR A 188 14.15 -0.23 9.23
C TYR A 188 14.47 -1.64 9.68
N ASN A 189 14.06 -1.98 10.90
CA ASN A 189 14.18 -3.33 11.42
C ASN A 189 12.84 -4.07 11.22
N SER A 190 12.84 -5.07 10.35
CA SER A 190 11.64 -5.81 9.96
C SER A 190 11.08 -6.74 11.04
N ASP A 191 11.86 -7.07 12.08
CA ASP A 191 11.44 -7.91 13.21
C ASP A 191 10.73 -7.12 14.30
N THR A 192 11.24 -5.92 14.61
CA THR A 192 10.71 -5.05 15.68
C THR A 192 9.77 -3.98 15.15
N GLY A 193 9.73 -3.76 13.83
CA GLY A 193 8.97 -2.70 13.18
C GLY A 193 9.47 -1.30 13.52
N LYS A 194 10.66 -1.17 14.12
CA LYS A 194 11.24 0.11 14.53
C LYS A 194 12.09 0.69 13.41
N THR A 195 12.06 2.02 13.31
CA THR A 195 12.98 2.80 12.48
C THR A 195 14.10 3.36 13.33
N THR A 196 15.30 3.38 12.78
CA THR A 196 16.47 3.99 13.41
C THR A 196 17.02 5.06 12.47
N GLY A 197 17.11 6.28 12.99
CA GLY A 197 17.63 7.43 12.24
C GLY A 197 16.63 8.57 12.06
N VAL A 198 17.16 9.74 11.74
CA VAL A 198 16.42 10.95 11.44
C VAL A 198 16.61 11.23 9.95
N ALA A 199 15.53 11.34 9.19
CA ALA A 199 15.62 11.60 7.74
C ALA A 199 16.46 12.85 7.46
N GLU A 200 17.34 12.75 6.47
CA GLU A 200 18.36 13.76 6.19
C GLU A 200 17.70 15.11 5.82
N GLY A 201 18.07 16.15 6.58
CA GLY A 201 17.47 17.48 6.53
C GLY A 201 16.56 17.81 7.74
N THR A 202 16.00 16.81 8.41
CA THR A 202 15.18 17.04 9.62
C THR A 202 16.02 17.58 10.77
N ALA A 203 17.28 17.14 10.89
CA ALA A 203 18.23 17.68 11.87
C ALA A 203 18.54 19.16 11.64
N GLY A 204 18.69 19.59 10.38
CA GLY A 204 18.86 21.00 10.02
C GLY A 204 17.65 21.84 10.41
N THR A 205 16.44 21.34 10.15
CA THR A 205 15.20 22.00 10.60
C THR A 205 15.17 22.15 12.11
N ILE A 206 15.47 21.08 12.87
CA ILE A 206 15.52 21.13 14.33
C ILE A 206 16.54 22.17 14.82
N ALA A 207 17.75 22.18 14.25
CA ALA A 207 18.79 23.15 14.62
C ALA A 207 18.35 24.60 14.35
N THR A 208 17.72 24.87 13.20
CA THR A 208 17.22 26.22 12.88
C THR A 208 16.09 26.67 13.80
N VAL A 209 15.17 25.77 14.17
CA VAL A 209 14.08 26.09 15.09
C VAL A 209 14.63 26.37 16.50
N VAL A 210 15.53 25.52 17.00
CA VAL A 210 16.15 25.72 18.32
C VAL A 210 16.98 27.00 18.34
N GLY A 211 17.82 27.22 17.34
CA GLY A 211 18.61 28.45 17.21
C GLY A 211 17.74 29.70 17.13
N GLY A 212 16.65 29.64 16.35
CA GLY A 212 15.68 30.74 16.23
C GLY A 212 14.97 31.05 17.55
N LEU A 213 14.50 30.03 18.28
CA LEU A 213 13.85 30.21 19.58
C LEU A 213 14.80 30.76 20.64
N LEU A 214 16.05 30.29 20.67
CA LEU A 214 17.09 30.84 21.56
C LEU A 214 17.41 32.29 21.21
N GLY A 215 17.54 32.63 19.93
CA GLY A 215 17.77 34.00 19.48
C GLY A 215 16.63 34.94 19.87
N ILE A 216 15.38 34.52 19.70
CA ILE A 216 14.20 35.29 20.13
C ILE A 216 14.19 35.48 21.65
N ALA A 217 14.50 34.44 22.42
CA ALA A 217 14.55 34.53 23.88
C ALA A 217 15.63 35.51 24.36
N VAL A 218 16.81 35.51 23.73
CA VAL A 218 17.90 36.46 24.03
C VAL A 218 17.47 37.89 23.70
N LEU A 219 16.85 38.12 22.52
CA LEU A 219 16.36 39.45 22.15
C LEU A 219 15.27 39.95 23.09
N ALA A 220 14.35 39.08 23.51
CA ALA A 220 13.30 39.44 24.47
C ALA A 220 13.89 39.76 25.86
N TYR A 221 14.89 38.99 26.32
CA TYR A 221 15.60 39.27 27.57
C TYR A 221 16.30 40.63 27.52
N LEU A 222 17.04 40.91 26.45
CA LEU A 222 17.72 42.20 26.28
C LEU A 222 16.72 43.37 26.22
N ALA A 223 15.60 43.22 25.52
CA ALA A 223 14.57 44.26 25.43
C ALA A 223 13.86 44.51 26.78
N ALA A 224 13.73 43.50 27.64
CA ALA A 224 13.17 43.66 28.99
C ALA A 224 14.19 44.18 30.02
N SER A 225 15.48 44.24 29.65
CA SER A 225 16.59 44.66 30.52
C SER A 225 17.05 46.10 30.29
N VAL A 226 16.41 46.83 29.36
CA VAL A 226 16.62 48.24 29.03
C VAL A 226 15.41 49.04 29.48
#